data_AF-A0A434U978-F1
#
_entry.id   AF-A0A434U978-F1
#
_cell.length_a   1.000
_cell.length_b   1.000
_cell.length_c   1.000
_cell.angle_alpha   90.00
_cell.angle_beta   90.00
_cell.angle_gamma   90.00
#
_symmetry.space_group_name_H-M   'P 1'
#
loop_
_entity.id
_entity.type
_entity.pdbx_description
1 polymer ?
#
loop_
_entity_poly.entity_id
_entity_poly.type
_entity_poly.pdbx_seq_one_letter_code
_entity_poly.pdbx_strand_id
1 'polypeptide(L)'
;MNDTQSELLTLLLVATIIFLIPTIIAFLRRHPNRWVIFLLNTFLGATGIVWFGCLIWACKAIHITADPRGTNGGESGLNLTANDVARVRFENVAPPSPQASRLPSEDMLNRLERLKKLRDDGAIDAEQFERMRDGVVKAG
;
A
#
# COMPACT_ATOMS: atom_id res chain seq x y z
N MET A 1 -32.46 -48.84 -11.93
CA MET A 1 -32.52 -47.40 -11.66
C MET A 1 -33.59 -46.86 -12.58
N ASN A 2 -34.68 -46.28 -12.06
CA ASN A 2 -35.79 -45.82 -12.90
C ASN A 2 -35.32 -44.62 -13.74
N ASP A 3 -35.86 -44.43 -14.95
CA ASP A 3 -35.45 -43.34 -15.86
C ASP A 3 -35.49 -41.96 -15.18
N THR A 4 -36.50 -41.73 -14.34
CA THR A 4 -36.65 -40.52 -13.52
C THR A 4 -35.52 -40.32 -12.49
N GLN A 5 -34.95 -41.39 -11.94
CA GLN A 5 -33.86 -41.30 -10.98
C GLN A 5 -32.55 -40.90 -11.66
N SER A 6 -32.29 -41.40 -12.87
CA SER A 6 -31.15 -40.97 -13.68
C SER A 6 -31.26 -39.51 -14.12
N GLU A 7 -32.45 -39.05 -14.49
CA GLU A 7 -32.67 -37.63 -14.81
C GLU A 7 -32.41 -36.73 -13.61
N LEU A 8 -32.94 -37.08 -12.44
CA LEU A 8 -32.70 -36.35 -11.19
C LEU A 8 -31.20 -36.33 -10.83
N LEU A 9 -30.51 -37.47 -10.91
CA LEU A 9 -29.06 -37.54 -10.67
C LEU A 9 -28.29 -36.64 -11.62
N THR A 10 -28.68 -36.60 -12.90
CA THR A 10 -28.03 -35.77 -13.91
C THR A 10 -28.22 -34.28 -13.61
N LEU A 11 -29.45 -33.86 -13.27
CA LEU A 11 -29.74 -32.47 -12.87
C LEU A 11 -28.97 -32.05 -11.62
N LEU A 12 -28.92 -32.92 -10.61
CA LEU A 12 -28.22 -32.66 -9.35
C LEU A 12 -26.71 -32.56 -9.57
N LEU A 13 -26.14 -33.39 -10.45
CA LEU A 13 -24.74 -33.30 -10.87
C LEU A 13 -24.45 -31.94 -11.52
N VAL A 14 -25.25 -31.54 -12.51
CA VAL A 14 -25.08 -30.26 -13.22
C VAL A 14 -25.21 -29.09 -12.26
N ALA A 15 -26.23 -29.10 -11.39
CA ALA A 15 -26.43 -28.07 -10.37
C ALA A 15 -25.24 -27.99 -9.40
N THR A 16 -24.66 -29.13 -9.00
CA THR A 16 -23.48 -29.18 -8.12
C THR A 16 -22.25 -28.56 -8.78
N ILE A 17 -22.04 -28.83 -10.08
CA ILE A 17 -20.93 -28.22 -10.83
C ILE A 17 -21.11 -26.69 -10.88
N ILE A 18 -22.31 -26.21 -11.18
CA ILE A 18 -22.61 -24.77 -11.21
C ILE A 18 -22.41 -24.14 -9.83
N PHE A 19 -22.87 -24.82 -8.78
CA PHE A 19 -22.73 -24.37 -7.40
C PHE A 19 -21.26 -24.18 -6.99
N LEU A 20 -20.36 -25.00 -7.52
CA LEU A 20 -18.92 -24.93 -7.21
C LEU A 20 -18.14 -23.92 -8.05
N ILE A 21 -18.72 -23.33 -9.11
CA ILE A 21 -18.06 -22.33 -9.97
C ILE A 21 -17.32 -21.23 -9.18
N PRO A 22 -17.94 -20.49 -8.25
CA PRO A 22 -17.25 -19.41 -7.51
C PRO A 22 -16.06 -19.93 -6.69
N THR A 23 -16.17 -21.15 -6.15
CA THR A 23 -15.05 -21.80 -5.45
C THR A 23 -13.92 -22.10 -6.44
N ILE A 24 -14.23 -22.76 -7.57
CA ILE A 24 -13.25 -23.12 -8.60
C ILE A 24 -12.50 -21.87 -9.10
N ILE A 25 -13.21 -20.77 -9.38
CA ILE A 25 -12.62 -19.51 -9.83
C ILE A 25 -11.67 -18.94 -8.78
N ALA A 26 -12.05 -18.95 -7.51
CA ALA A 26 -11.20 -18.45 -6.42
C ALA A 26 -9.90 -19.24 -6.28
N PHE A 27 -9.95 -20.57 -6.44
CA PHE A 27 -8.76 -21.43 -6.40
C PHE A 27 -7.88 -21.29 -7.66
N LEU A 28 -8.47 -21.25 -8.86
CA LEU A 28 -7.76 -21.03 -10.12
C LEU A 28 -6.99 -19.70 -10.13
N ARG A 29 -7.60 -18.64 -9.58
CA ARG A 29 -6.99 -17.32 -9.47
C ARG A 29 -6.04 -17.16 -8.28
N ARG A 30 -5.86 -18.20 -7.46
CA ARG A 30 -5.11 -18.14 -6.18
C ARG A 30 -5.50 -16.92 -5.34
N HIS A 31 -6.80 -16.63 -5.27
CA HIS A 31 -7.31 -15.49 -4.54
C HIS A 31 -6.86 -15.57 -3.07
N PRO A 32 -6.37 -14.47 -2.43
CA PRO A 32 -5.85 -14.51 -1.06
C PRO A 32 -6.89 -15.06 -0.08
N ASN A 33 -8.16 -14.71 -0.30
CA ASN A 33 -9.29 -15.15 0.53
C ASN A 33 -10.00 -16.40 -0.03
N ARG A 34 -9.33 -17.25 -0.80
CA ARG A 34 -9.92 -18.47 -1.40
C ARG A 34 -10.62 -19.38 -0.40
N TRP A 35 -10.07 -19.49 0.81
CA TRP A 35 -10.65 -20.29 1.89
C TRP A 35 -11.95 -19.68 2.44
N VAL A 36 -12.05 -18.35 2.49
CA VAL A 36 -13.26 -17.65 2.93
C VAL A 36 -14.36 -17.77 1.89
N ILE A 37 -14.01 -17.63 0.61
CA ILE A 37 -14.95 -17.83 -0.51
C ILE A 37 -15.49 -19.27 -0.50
N PHE A 38 -14.62 -20.26 -0.28
CA PHE A 38 -15.03 -21.66 -0.14
C PHE A 38 -16.02 -21.86 1.01
N LEU A 39 -15.70 -21.37 2.21
CA LEU A 39 -16.58 -21.48 3.37
C LEU A 39 -17.96 -20.84 3.12
N LEU A 40 -17.98 -19.60 2.62
CA LEU A 40 -19.23 -18.91 2.33
C LEU A 40 -20.07 -19.65 1.29
N ASN A 41 -19.42 -20.16 0.23
CA ASN A 41 -20.10 -20.92 -0.79
C ASN A 41 -20.70 -22.23 -0.23
N THR A 42 -19.96 -22.97 0.62
CA THR A 42 -20.44 -24.25 1.18
C THR A 42 -21.55 -24.07 2.21
N PHE A 43 -21.44 -23.10 3.11
CA PHE A 43 -22.41 -22.95 4.20
C PHE A 43 -23.59 -22.05 3.84
N LEU A 44 -23.38 -21.02 3.03
CA LEU A 44 -24.39 -20.00 2.73
C LEU A 44 -24.70 -19.85 1.23
N GLY A 45 -23.98 -20.53 0.34
CA GLY A 45 -24.15 -20.39 -1.11
C GLY A 45 -25.55 -20.76 -1.62
N ALA A 46 -26.27 -21.66 -0.93
CA ALA A 46 -27.61 -22.08 -1.34
C ALA A 46 -28.65 -20.93 -1.36
N THR A 47 -28.35 -19.80 -0.70
CA THR A 47 -29.20 -18.59 -0.71
C THR A 47 -29.26 -17.88 -2.07
N GLY A 48 -28.40 -18.24 -3.03
CA GLY A 48 -28.29 -17.60 -4.33
C GLY A 48 -27.59 -16.25 -4.27
N ILE A 49 -28.02 -15.35 -3.37
CA ILE A 49 -27.40 -14.03 -3.15
C ILE A 49 -25.95 -14.19 -2.71
N VAL A 50 -25.67 -15.05 -1.73
CA VAL A 50 -24.30 -15.30 -1.27
C VAL A 50 -23.47 -15.97 -2.35
N TRP A 51 -24.06 -16.86 -3.15
CA TRP A 51 -23.38 -17.48 -4.28
C TRP A 51 -22.95 -16.45 -5.33
N PHE A 52 -23.84 -15.53 -5.72
CA PHE A 52 -23.50 -14.42 -6.63
C PHE A 52 -22.48 -13.46 -6.01
N GLY A 53 -22.61 -13.15 -4.72
CA GLY A 53 -21.63 -12.34 -3.99
C GLY A 53 -20.24 -13.00 -4.00
N CYS A 54 -20.16 -14.31 -3.76
CA CYS A 54 -18.93 -15.09 -3.84
C CYS A 54 -18.37 -15.12 -5.27
N LEU A 55 -19.22 -15.19 -6.29
CA LEU A 55 -18.81 -15.16 -7.69
C LEU A 55 -18.18 -13.81 -8.05
N ILE A 56 -18.84 -12.71 -7.70
CA ILE A 56 -18.32 -11.36 -7.90
C ILE A 56 -17.01 -11.19 -7.12
N TRP A 57 -16.95 -11.66 -5.88
CA TRP A 57 -15.76 -11.56 -5.04
C TRP A 57 -14.59 -12.39 -5.56
N ALA A 58 -14.85 -13.60 -6.07
CA ALA A 58 -13.86 -14.44 -6.73
C ALA A 58 -13.33 -13.83 -8.04
N CYS A 59 -14.19 -13.10 -8.75
CA CYS A 59 -13.82 -12.42 -10.00
C CYS A 59 -13.14 -11.06 -9.79
N LYS A 60 -13.38 -10.37 -8.66
CA LYS A 60 -12.73 -9.09 -8.35
C LYS A 60 -11.24 -9.30 -8.11
N ALA A 61 -10.41 -8.57 -8.87
CA ALA A 61 -9.00 -8.44 -8.59
C ALA A 61 -8.82 -7.53 -7.37
N ILE A 62 -8.48 -8.10 -6.22
CA ILE A 62 -7.98 -7.32 -5.09
C ILE A 62 -6.50 -7.05 -5.40
N HIS A 63 -6.15 -5.79 -5.66
CA HIS A 63 -4.76 -5.34 -5.74
C HIS A 63 -4.16 -5.40 -4.33
N ILE A 64 -3.76 -6.59 -3.90
CA ILE A 64 -2.78 -6.73 -2.82
C ILE A 64 -1.44 -6.82 -3.53
N THR A 65 -0.67 -5.74 -3.48
CA THR A 65 0.66 -5.71 -4.06
C THR A 65 1.47 -6.83 -3.42
N ALA A 66 1.83 -7.85 -4.20
CA ALA A 66 2.65 -8.99 -3.76
C ALA A 66 4.15 -8.63 -3.63
N ASP A 67 4.46 -7.33 -3.65
CA ASP A 67 5.78 -6.80 -3.40
C ASP A 67 5.98 -6.70 -1.88
N PRO A 68 7.03 -7.29 -1.30
CA PRO A 68 7.45 -7.02 0.08
C PRO A 68 7.68 -5.52 0.38
N ARG A 69 7.78 -4.68 -0.66
CA ARG A 69 7.92 -3.21 -0.62
C ARG A 69 6.71 -2.46 -1.16
N GLY A 70 5.62 -3.17 -1.46
CA GLY A 70 4.38 -2.58 -1.98
C GLY A 70 3.66 -1.76 -0.92
N THR A 71 3.66 -0.44 -1.12
CA THR A 71 2.90 0.55 -0.34
C THR A 71 1.40 0.21 -0.38
N ASN A 72 0.88 -0.32 0.74
CA ASN A 72 -0.54 -0.60 0.91
C ASN A 72 -1.18 0.60 1.62
N GLY A 73 -1.96 1.39 0.88
CA GLY A 73 -3.02 2.27 1.43
C GLY A 73 -2.65 3.24 2.56
N GLY A 74 -1.41 3.73 2.62
CA GLY A 74 -0.91 4.63 3.68
C GLY A 74 -0.40 6.00 3.23
N GLU A 75 -0.49 6.33 1.93
CA GLU A 75 0.06 7.58 1.39
C GLU A 75 -0.85 8.80 1.58
N SER A 76 -2.08 8.59 2.05
CA SER A 76 -2.94 9.70 2.49
C SER A 76 -2.49 10.21 3.86
N GLY A 77 -1.41 10.99 3.87
CA GLY A 77 -1.18 12.17 4.72
C GLY A 77 -1.35 12.09 6.25
N LEU A 78 -1.58 10.92 6.84
CA LEU A 78 -1.81 10.75 8.26
C LEU A 78 -1.04 9.52 8.79
N ASN A 79 0.28 9.56 8.65
CA ASN A 79 1.21 8.62 9.29
C ASN A 79 1.39 8.97 10.78
N LEU A 80 0.33 8.85 11.58
CA LEU A 80 0.40 9.09 13.03
C LEU A 80 -0.05 7.91 13.90
N THR A 81 -0.60 6.85 13.32
CA THR A 81 -1.03 5.69 14.13
C THR A 81 -0.71 4.38 13.45
N ALA A 82 0.25 3.66 14.06
CA ALA A 82 0.31 2.21 14.24
C ALA A 82 1.61 1.51 13.81
N ASN A 83 2.55 2.13 13.10
CA ASN A 83 3.73 1.37 12.64
C ASN A 83 5.07 2.11 12.50
N ASP A 84 5.23 3.31 13.06
CA ASP A 84 6.56 3.92 13.10
C ASP A 84 7.37 3.41 14.30
N VAL A 85 7.87 2.18 14.18
CA VAL A 85 9.06 1.75 14.92
C VAL A 85 10.22 1.81 13.94
N ALA A 86 10.64 3.01 13.58
CA ALA A 86 11.93 3.21 12.93
C ALA A 86 13.00 2.50 13.78
N ARG A 87 13.47 1.33 13.32
CA ARG A 87 14.64 0.70 13.93
C ARG A 87 15.83 1.56 13.56
N VAL A 88 16.16 2.46 14.49
CA VAL A 88 17.38 3.27 14.46
C VAL A 88 18.53 2.27 14.31
N ARG A 89 19.14 2.26 13.12
CA ARG A 89 20.41 1.57 12.92
C ARG A 89 21.42 2.35 13.74
N PHE A 90 21.80 1.80 14.89
CA PHE A 90 23.00 2.23 15.60
C PHE A 90 24.18 1.82 14.73
N GLU A 91 24.47 2.63 13.72
CA GLU A 91 25.78 2.66 13.11
C GLU A 91 26.72 3.07 14.25
N ASN A 92 27.55 2.15 14.72
CA ASN A 92 28.73 2.52 15.50
C ASN A 92 29.67 3.26 14.54
N VAL A 93 29.34 4.52 14.27
CA VAL A 93 30.22 5.47 13.60
C VAL A 93 31.44 5.56 14.50
N ALA A 94 32.57 5.06 14.02
CA ALA A 94 33.86 5.35 14.62
C ALA A 94 33.92 6.85 14.90
N PRO A 95 34.39 7.29 16.08
CA PRO A 95 34.24 8.68 16.51
C PRO A 95 34.66 9.62 15.38
N PRO A 96 33.80 10.58 14.99
CA PRO A 96 34.14 11.49 13.91
C PRO A 96 35.46 12.16 14.27
N SER A 97 36.41 12.05 13.34
CA SER A 97 37.63 12.83 13.37
C SER A 97 37.24 14.31 13.61
N PRO A 98 37.84 15.01 14.59
CA PRO A 98 37.40 16.37 14.97
C PRO A 98 37.69 17.49 13.93
N GLN A 99 37.82 17.19 12.64
CA GLN A 99 38.47 18.09 11.67
C GLN A 99 37.68 18.42 10.39
N ALA A 100 36.36 18.26 10.36
CA ALA A 100 35.54 18.76 9.24
C ALA A 100 34.82 20.09 9.53
N SER A 101 35.26 20.85 10.53
CA SER A 101 34.81 22.22 10.76
C SER A 101 35.74 23.19 10.04
N ARG A 102 35.43 23.60 8.77
CA ARG A 102 35.77 24.94 8.22
C ARG A 102 35.43 25.24 6.75
N LEU A 103 34.51 24.55 6.10
CA LEU A 103 34.03 25.00 4.78
C LEU A 103 32.51 25.09 4.81
N PRO A 104 31.92 26.24 4.41
CA PRO A 104 30.53 26.30 4.00
C PRO A 104 30.25 25.11 3.09
N SER A 105 29.37 24.19 3.50
CA SER A 105 28.97 23.10 2.64
C SER A 105 28.44 23.70 1.33
N GLU A 106 28.79 23.13 0.18
CA GLU A 106 28.29 23.64 -1.12
C GLU A 106 26.76 23.78 -1.13
N ASP A 107 26.09 22.92 -0.38
CA ASP A 107 24.65 22.97 -0.13
C ASP A 107 24.19 24.26 0.56
N MET A 108 24.97 24.81 1.49
CA MET A 108 24.68 26.08 2.16
C MET A 108 24.76 27.24 1.17
N LEU A 109 25.81 27.27 0.33
CA LEU A 109 25.99 28.31 -0.68
C LEU A 109 24.86 28.30 -1.73
N ASN A 110 24.49 27.11 -2.22
CA ASN A 110 23.37 26.94 -3.14
C ASN A 110 22.03 27.43 -2.55
N ARG A 111 21.82 27.23 -1.24
CA ARG A 111 20.62 27.72 -0.54
C ARG A 111 20.60 29.25 -0.45
N LEU A 112 21.75 29.86 -0.13
CA LEU A 112 21.88 31.31 -0.07
C LEU A 112 21.64 31.97 -1.43
N GLU A 113 22.13 31.36 -2.53
CA GLU A 113 21.90 31.86 -3.88
C GLU A 113 20.42 31.80 -4.27
N ARG A 114 19.73 30.70 -3.95
CA ARG A 114 18.27 30.58 -4.17
C ARG A 114 17.47 31.59 -3.36
N LEU A 115 17.83 31.83 -2.10
CA LEU A 115 17.17 32.85 -1.27
C LEU A 115 17.36 34.25 -1.87
N LYS A 116 18.56 34.55 -2.38
CA LYS A 116 18.82 35.83 -3.06
C LYS A 116 17.94 35.97 -4.31
N LYS A 117 17.84 34.92 -5.13
CA LYS A 117 17.00 34.92 -6.32
C LYS A 117 15.52 35.18 -6.00
N LEU A 118 14.99 34.53 -4.96
CA LEU A 118 13.59 34.72 -4.54
C LEU A 118 13.29 36.15 -4.08
N ARG A 119 14.26 36.81 -3.44
CA ARG A 119 14.15 38.22 -3.07
C ARG A 119 14.18 39.12 -4.29
N ASP A 120 15.10 38.86 -5.22
CA ASP A 120 15.24 39.65 -6.44
C ASP A 120 14.00 39.50 -7.35
N ASP A 121 13.33 38.34 -7.32
CA ASP A 121 12.03 38.07 -7.96
C ASP A 121 10.82 38.71 -7.23
N GLY A 122 11.05 39.37 -6.08
CA GLY A 122 10.00 40.01 -5.27
C GLY A 122 9.05 39.05 -4.55
N ALA A 123 9.38 37.75 -4.51
CA ALA A 123 8.55 36.72 -3.88
C ALA A 123 8.63 36.76 -2.34
N ILE A 124 9.70 37.34 -1.78
CA ILE A 124 9.93 37.48 -0.34
C ILE A 124 10.38 38.89 0.02
N ASP A 125 9.92 39.36 1.17
CA ASP A 125 10.30 40.66 1.73
C ASP A 125 11.69 40.64 2.40
N ALA A 126 12.33 41.80 2.56
CA ALA A 126 13.65 41.94 3.14
C ALA A 126 13.75 41.35 4.55
N GLU A 127 12.74 41.54 5.39
CA GLU A 127 12.73 40.96 6.75
C GLU A 127 12.64 39.43 6.74
N GLN A 128 11.92 38.85 5.77
CA GLN A 128 11.77 37.41 5.65
C GLN A 128 13.05 36.75 5.15
N PHE A 129 13.75 37.41 4.22
CA PHE A 129 15.05 36.97 3.72
C PHE A 129 16.10 36.91 4.83
N GLU A 130 16.20 37.94 5.67
CA GLU A 130 17.19 37.98 6.76
C GLU A 130 16.96 36.84 7.77
N ARG A 131 15.70 36.58 8.16
CA ARG A 131 15.37 35.46 9.06
C ARG A 131 15.74 34.09 8.48
N MET A 132 15.50 33.88 7.19
CA MET A 132 15.80 32.60 6.52
C MET A 132 17.31 32.40 6.31
N ARG A 133 18.03 33.47 5.95
CA ARG A 133 19.48 33.46 5.81
C ARG A 133 20.17 33.09 7.11
N ASP A 134 19.77 33.71 8.22
CA ASP A 134 20.38 33.48 9.53
C ASP A 134 20.15 32.05 10.03
N GLY A 135 18.99 31.46 9.71
CA GLY A 135 18.72 30.03 9.97
C GLY A 135 19.62 29.08 9.18
N VAL A 136 19.91 29.41 7.91
CA VAL A 136 20.78 28.59 7.04
C VAL A 136 22.24 28.68 7.47
N VAL A 137 22.71 29.85 7.89
CA VAL A 137 24.10 30.06 8.37
C VAL A 137 24.34 29.42 9.74
N LYS A 138 23.32 29.33 10.59
CA LYS A 138 23.43 28.70 11.92
C LYS A 138 23.35 27.17 11.88
N ALA A 139 22.78 26.61 10.81
CA ALA A 139 22.58 25.17 10.65
C ALA A 139 23.71 24.45 9.89
N GLY A 140 24.60 25.21 9.24
CA GLY A 140 25.87 24.72 8.67
C GLY A 140 27.01 24.81 9.67
#